data_AF-A0A4R9QTH2-F1
#
_entry.id   AF-A0A4R9QTH2-F1
#
_cell.length_a   1.000
_cell.length_b   1.000
_cell.length_c   1.000
_cell.angle_alpha   90.00
_cell.angle_beta   90.00
_cell.angle_gamma   90.00
#
_symmetry.space_group_name_H-M   'P 1'
#
loop_
_entity.id
_entity.type
_entity.pdbx_description
1 polymer ?
#
loop_
_entity_poly.entity_id
_entity_poly.type
_entity_poly.pdbx_seq_one_letter_code
_entity_poly.pdbx_strand_id
1 'polypeptide(L)'
;MAGDPKAQNKADDENESGGEYFEAATVAEEAHEAADEILEAPEVPDSEPHVPGTTRVKPKKKPSAISGRKFRKRDLVRIDDLRPSLADRIRADHPDLPRGARVSRAELARYRMRYMEELLQQEHGEFSELDRQVVESIARQDTISENSEEEFEEHRSFADRVSDNMAEFGGSWWFLISFAAVLLIWIGINLFEGTVGAFDPYPFILLNLMLSCIAAIQAPVIMMSQKRQEAKDRLRSFNDYRVNLKAELEVRHLHEKLDYLISRQWQRLAEMQQMQLDAMHELTAKKQKRAARGVRRRTAKVEAEG
;
A
#
# COMPACT_ATOMS: atom_id res chain seq x y z
N MET A 1 32.98 4.27 43.53
CA MET A 1 33.67 3.28 42.69
C MET A 1 32.80 3.05 41.46
N ALA A 2 33.24 3.57 40.32
CA ALA A 2 32.58 3.40 39.03
C ALA A 2 33.00 2.05 38.44
N GLY A 3 32.02 1.25 37.99
CA GLY A 3 32.24 -0.03 37.32
C GLY A 3 32.36 0.14 35.81
N ASP A 4 33.36 -0.52 35.24
CA ASP A 4 33.79 -0.50 33.83
C ASP A 4 32.72 -1.07 32.85
N PRO A 5 32.50 -0.46 31.66
CA PRO A 5 31.50 -0.90 30.68
C PRO A 5 32.05 -1.85 29.59
N LYS A 6 33.09 -2.64 29.87
CA LYS A 6 33.87 -3.35 28.81
C LYS A 6 33.66 -4.86 28.69
N ALA A 7 32.61 -5.44 29.27
CA ALA A 7 32.46 -6.90 29.38
C ALA A 7 31.29 -7.51 28.58
N GLN A 8 30.74 -6.82 27.58
CA GLN A 8 29.51 -7.28 26.91
C GLN A 8 29.57 -7.30 25.38
N ASN A 9 30.77 -7.31 24.79
CA ASN A 9 30.97 -7.31 23.34
C ASN A 9 31.87 -8.47 22.86
N LYS A 10 31.72 -9.65 23.47
CA LYS A 10 32.57 -10.82 23.17
C LYS A 10 31.77 -12.13 23.22
N ALA A 11 30.66 -12.18 22.48
CA ALA A 11 29.83 -13.39 22.37
C ALA A 11 29.26 -13.69 20.98
N ASP A 12 29.58 -12.91 19.93
CA ASP A 12 28.94 -13.08 18.61
C ASP A 12 29.91 -13.44 17.47
N ASP A 13 31.16 -13.84 17.78
CA ASP A 13 32.25 -14.00 16.80
C ASP A 13 32.66 -15.47 16.55
N GLU A 14 31.74 -16.43 16.72
CA GLU A 14 31.99 -17.85 16.40
C GLU A 14 30.79 -18.46 15.67
N ASN A 15 30.63 -18.13 14.38
CA ASN A 15 29.89 -18.99 13.44
C ASN A 15 30.38 -18.80 11.99
N GLU A 16 31.66 -19.03 11.75
CA GLU A 16 32.22 -19.24 10.41
C GLU A 16 32.72 -20.67 10.29
N SER A 17 31.90 -21.56 9.72
CA SER A 17 32.37 -22.82 9.12
C SER A 17 31.32 -23.41 8.17
N GLY A 18 31.64 -23.42 6.88
CA GLY A 18 31.34 -24.54 5.99
C GLY A 18 29.97 -24.58 5.30
N GLY A 19 29.75 -23.66 4.34
CA GLY A 19 28.80 -23.88 3.24
C GLY A 19 29.55 -23.82 1.91
N GLU A 20 29.79 -24.97 1.28
CA GLU A 20 30.32 -25.06 -0.08
C GLU A 20 29.33 -24.42 -1.06
N TYR A 21 29.69 -23.27 -1.62
CA TYR A 21 29.03 -22.71 -2.78
C TYR A 21 29.55 -23.44 -4.02
N PHE A 22 28.67 -24.13 -4.72
CA PHE A 22 28.95 -24.69 -6.03
C PHE A 22 29.24 -23.55 -7.01
N GLU A 23 30.47 -23.47 -7.49
CA GLU A 23 30.93 -22.57 -8.53
C GLU A 23 30.23 -22.95 -9.85
N ALA A 24 29.29 -22.12 -10.29
CA ALA A 24 28.65 -22.29 -11.59
C ALA A 24 29.65 -21.89 -12.68
N ALA A 25 30.04 -22.87 -13.50
CA ALA A 25 30.90 -22.68 -14.65
C ALA A 25 30.33 -21.60 -15.58
N THR A 26 31.18 -20.62 -15.93
CA THR A 26 30.94 -19.62 -16.95
C THR A 26 30.77 -20.30 -18.30
N VAL A 27 29.52 -20.37 -18.79
CA VAL A 27 29.23 -20.82 -20.15
C VAL A 27 29.53 -19.67 -21.11
N ALA A 28 30.30 -19.99 -22.15
CA ALA A 28 30.81 -19.10 -23.16
C ALA A 28 29.71 -18.34 -23.94
N GLU A 29 30.07 -17.11 -24.28
CA GLU A 29 29.33 -16.02 -24.92
C GLU A 29 29.03 -16.26 -26.42
N GLU A 30 28.83 -17.51 -26.86
CA GLU A 30 28.62 -17.86 -28.28
C GLU A 30 27.28 -18.58 -28.57
N ALA A 31 26.39 -18.70 -27.58
CA ALA A 31 25.08 -19.36 -27.77
C ALA A 31 23.89 -18.42 -27.99
N HIS A 32 24.10 -17.10 -28.02
CA HIS A 32 23.01 -16.12 -28.12
C HIS A 32 22.61 -15.75 -29.56
N GLU A 33 23.37 -16.17 -30.58
CA GLU A 33 23.18 -15.73 -31.97
C GLU A 33 22.44 -16.75 -32.87
N ALA A 34 21.97 -17.87 -32.32
CA ALA A 34 21.27 -18.91 -33.07
C ALA A 34 19.82 -19.19 -32.60
N ALA A 35 19.27 -18.34 -31.72
CA ALA A 35 17.91 -18.52 -31.18
C ALA A 35 16.87 -17.50 -31.72
N ASP A 36 17.30 -16.54 -32.56
CA ASP A 36 16.42 -15.50 -33.11
C ASP A 36 15.75 -15.89 -34.46
N GLU A 37 15.99 -17.10 -34.95
CA GLU A 37 15.42 -17.58 -36.21
C GLU A 37 14.63 -18.88 -35.98
N ILE A 38 13.42 -18.76 -35.42
CA ILE A 38 12.20 -19.59 -35.58
C ILE A 38 11.29 -19.32 -34.36
N LEU A 39 10.59 -18.19 -34.37
CA LEU A 39 9.37 -17.98 -33.58
C LEU A 39 8.54 -16.89 -34.27
N GLU A 40 8.20 -17.14 -35.53
CA GLU A 40 7.15 -16.41 -36.22
C GLU A 40 5.83 -16.72 -35.48
N ALA A 41 5.36 -15.77 -34.67
CA ALA A 41 4.05 -15.87 -34.04
C ALA A 41 3.00 -15.98 -35.14
N PRO A 42 2.01 -16.89 -35.04
CA PRO A 42 0.97 -16.97 -36.05
C PRO A 42 0.24 -15.62 -36.11
N GLU A 43 0.17 -15.01 -37.29
CA GLU A 43 -0.64 -13.82 -37.53
C GLU A 43 -2.06 -14.09 -37.02
N VAL A 44 -2.45 -13.39 -35.96
CA VAL A 44 -3.83 -13.37 -35.48
C VAL A 44 -4.61 -12.57 -36.53
N PRO A 45 -5.57 -13.17 -37.25
CA PRO A 45 -6.31 -12.44 -38.27
C PRO A 45 -7.09 -11.31 -37.60
N ASP A 46 -6.77 -10.08 -37.98
CA ASP A 46 -7.57 -8.91 -37.64
C ASP A 46 -9.00 -9.15 -38.13
N SER A 47 -9.96 -9.00 -37.22
CA SER A 47 -11.41 -8.99 -37.46
C SER A 47 -12.07 -10.37 -37.54
N GLU A 48 -12.69 -10.79 -36.42
CA GLU A 48 -13.78 -11.77 -36.46
C GLU A 48 -14.86 -11.29 -37.45
N PRO A 49 -15.36 -12.14 -38.36
CA PRO A 49 -16.48 -11.77 -39.20
C PRO A 49 -17.71 -11.49 -38.33
N HIS A 50 -18.24 -10.27 -38.47
CA HIS A 50 -19.50 -9.86 -37.85
C HIS A 50 -20.63 -10.78 -38.34
N VAL A 51 -21.00 -11.77 -37.53
CA VAL A 51 -22.17 -12.62 -37.78
C VAL A 51 -23.43 -11.77 -37.52
N PRO A 52 -24.23 -11.40 -38.54
CA PRO A 52 -25.44 -10.64 -38.33
C PRO A 52 -26.51 -11.61 -37.82
N GLY A 53 -26.77 -11.58 -36.52
CA GLY A 53 -27.85 -12.39 -35.94
C GLY A 53 -27.74 -12.75 -34.47
N THR A 54 -26.63 -12.49 -33.78
CA THR A 54 -26.60 -12.67 -32.33
C THR A 54 -27.26 -11.47 -31.66
N THR A 55 -28.54 -11.59 -31.33
CA THR A 55 -29.22 -10.66 -30.43
C THR A 55 -28.41 -10.57 -29.14
N ARG A 56 -27.63 -9.50 -28.99
CA ARG A 56 -26.82 -9.19 -27.79
C ARG A 56 -27.79 -9.14 -26.61
N VAL A 57 -27.89 -10.24 -25.86
CA VAL A 57 -28.81 -10.35 -24.73
C VAL A 57 -28.48 -9.23 -23.76
N LYS A 58 -29.37 -8.23 -23.67
CA LYS A 58 -29.16 -7.06 -22.81
C LYS A 58 -28.90 -7.59 -21.38
N PRO A 59 -27.80 -7.18 -20.72
CA PRO A 59 -27.47 -7.71 -19.40
C PRO A 59 -28.61 -7.38 -18.44
N LYS A 60 -29.16 -8.41 -17.79
CA LYS A 60 -30.25 -8.26 -16.81
C LYS A 60 -29.80 -7.32 -15.69
N LYS A 61 -30.36 -6.11 -15.66
CA LYS A 61 -30.10 -5.13 -14.60
C LYS A 61 -30.98 -5.43 -13.39
N LYS A 62 -30.42 -5.35 -12.18
CA LYS A 62 -31.15 -5.54 -10.91
C LYS A 62 -31.18 -4.23 -10.12
N PRO A 63 -32.26 -3.96 -9.34
CA PRO A 63 -32.33 -2.76 -8.54
C PRO A 63 -31.34 -2.79 -7.37
N SER A 64 -30.77 -1.64 -7.02
CA SER A 64 -30.11 -1.42 -5.73
C SER A 64 -31.17 -1.37 -4.62
N ALA A 65 -30.86 -1.93 -3.46
CA ALA A 65 -31.76 -1.96 -2.31
C ALA A 65 -31.93 -0.59 -1.63
N ILE A 66 -31.02 0.36 -1.88
CA ILE A 66 -31.09 1.73 -1.31
C ILE A 66 -31.91 2.66 -2.21
N SER A 67 -31.51 2.84 -3.48
CA SER A 67 -32.19 3.80 -4.38
C SER A 67 -33.25 3.18 -5.30
N GLY A 68 -33.36 1.85 -5.37
CA GLY A 68 -34.21 1.17 -6.37
C GLY A 68 -33.71 1.28 -7.82
N ARG A 69 -32.63 2.03 -8.09
CA ARG A 69 -32.08 2.20 -9.45
C ARG A 69 -31.49 0.89 -9.98
N LYS A 70 -31.65 0.63 -11.28
CA LYS A 70 -31.24 -0.63 -11.91
C LYS A 70 -29.78 -0.59 -12.37
N PHE A 71 -28.95 -1.47 -11.81
CA PHE A 71 -27.52 -1.62 -12.12
C PHE A 71 -27.20 -2.98 -12.73
N ARG A 72 -26.02 -3.12 -13.35
CA ARG A 72 -25.56 -4.45 -13.80
C ARG A 72 -25.19 -5.27 -12.57
N LYS A 73 -25.26 -6.61 -12.69
CA LYS A 73 -24.93 -7.53 -11.58
C LYS A 73 -23.51 -7.32 -11.01
N ARG A 74 -22.55 -6.90 -11.84
CA ARG A 74 -21.15 -6.61 -11.45
C ARG A 74 -20.99 -5.35 -10.57
N ASP A 75 -21.94 -4.43 -10.67
CA ASP A 75 -21.92 -3.15 -9.94
C ASP A 75 -22.69 -3.24 -8.62
N LEU A 76 -23.19 -4.43 -8.27
CA LEU A 76 -24.00 -4.67 -7.07
C LEU A 76 -23.22 -5.53 -6.08
N VAL A 77 -23.05 -5.01 -4.86
CA VAL A 77 -22.33 -5.66 -3.76
C VAL A 77 -23.33 -6.02 -2.66
N ARG A 78 -23.18 -7.18 -2.01
CA ARG A 78 -24.06 -7.55 -0.90
C ARG A 78 -23.62 -6.83 0.36
N ILE A 79 -24.58 -6.37 1.16
CA ILE A 79 -24.29 -5.68 2.43
C ILE A 79 -23.54 -6.60 3.41
N ASP A 80 -23.85 -7.90 3.39
CA ASP A 80 -23.21 -8.88 4.29
C ASP A 80 -21.70 -9.09 4.00
N ASP A 81 -21.24 -8.72 2.80
CA ASP A 81 -19.83 -8.85 2.41
C ASP A 81 -19.00 -7.60 2.80
N LEU A 82 -19.66 -6.56 3.33
CA LEU A 82 -19.04 -5.28 3.71
C LEU A 82 -18.38 -5.35 5.10
N ARG A 83 -17.65 -4.28 5.46
CA ARG A 83 -17.25 -4.01 6.85
C ARG A 83 -18.45 -4.08 7.78
N PRO A 84 -18.35 -4.72 8.97
CA PRO A 84 -19.43 -4.73 9.94
C PRO A 84 -19.93 -3.32 10.28
N SER A 85 -19.03 -2.40 10.62
CA SER A 85 -19.35 -0.99 10.92
C SER A 85 -20.08 -0.28 9.78
N LEU A 86 -19.60 -0.44 8.55
CA LEU A 86 -20.22 0.13 7.36
C LEU A 86 -21.59 -0.49 7.07
N ALA A 87 -21.72 -1.81 7.23
CA ALA A 87 -22.97 -2.53 7.05
C ALA A 87 -24.01 -2.09 8.09
N ASP A 88 -23.59 -1.90 9.33
CA ASP A 88 -24.44 -1.45 10.43
C ASP A 88 -24.87 0.01 10.23
N ARG A 89 -23.98 0.88 9.76
CA ARG A 89 -24.34 2.26 9.39
C ARG A 89 -25.36 2.31 8.25
N ILE A 90 -25.19 1.52 7.20
CA ILE A 90 -26.16 1.42 6.11
C ILE A 90 -27.52 0.91 6.62
N ARG A 91 -27.52 -0.06 7.55
CA ARG A 91 -28.76 -0.57 8.17
C ARG A 91 -29.40 0.43 9.14
N ALA A 92 -28.62 1.28 9.80
CA ALA A 92 -29.15 2.35 10.63
C ALA A 92 -29.90 3.40 9.81
N ASP A 93 -29.37 3.78 8.65
CA ASP A 93 -30.03 4.71 7.71
C ASP A 93 -31.23 4.04 6.99
N HIS A 94 -31.19 2.72 6.81
CA HIS A 94 -32.19 1.95 6.08
C HIS A 94 -32.58 0.66 6.84
N PRO A 95 -33.42 0.76 7.88
CA PRO A 95 -33.77 -0.36 8.75
C PRO A 95 -34.58 -1.47 8.06
N ASP A 96 -35.28 -1.15 6.97
CA ASP A 96 -36.13 -2.09 6.22
C ASP A 96 -35.33 -3.03 5.28
N LEU A 97 -34.00 -2.96 5.28
CA LEU A 97 -33.16 -3.74 4.37
C LEU A 97 -33.16 -5.24 4.73
N PRO A 98 -33.55 -6.13 3.81
CA PRO A 98 -33.50 -7.57 4.05
C PRO A 98 -32.06 -8.10 4.10
N ARG A 99 -31.86 -9.22 4.80
CA ARG A 99 -30.56 -9.95 4.83
C ARG A 99 -30.14 -10.32 3.40
N GLY A 100 -28.89 -10.03 3.02
CA GLY A 100 -28.42 -10.24 1.65
C GLY A 100 -28.81 -9.18 0.62
N ALA A 101 -29.37 -8.05 1.05
CA ALA A 101 -29.63 -6.89 0.20
C ALA A 101 -28.36 -6.48 -0.58
N ARG A 102 -28.57 -6.03 -1.82
CA ARG A 102 -27.49 -5.61 -2.72
C ARG A 102 -27.55 -4.11 -2.96
N VAL A 103 -26.40 -3.45 -2.83
CA VAL A 103 -26.24 -2.01 -2.98
C VAL A 103 -25.31 -1.72 -4.14
N SER A 104 -25.51 -0.61 -4.85
CA SER A 104 -24.62 -0.26 -5.96
C SER A 104 -23.24 0.19 -5.48
N ARG A 105 -22.19 -0.05 -6.28
CA ARG A 105 -20.83 0.43 -6.00
C ARG A 105 -20.77 1.95 -5.81
N ALA A 106 -21.55 2.71 -6.57
CA ALA A 106 -21.58 4.17 -6.47
C ALA A 106 -22.17 4.68 -5.14
N GLU A 107 -23.23 4.04 -4.65
CA GLU A 107 -23.81 4.37 -3.33
C GLU A 107 -22.88 3.93 -2.21
N LEU A 108 -22.31 2.74 -2.33
CA LEU A 108 -21.34 2.21 -1.38
C LEU A 108 -20.10 3.11 -1.28
N ALA A 109 -19.61 3.65 -2.39
CA ALA A 109 -18.50 4.60 -2.41
C ALA A 109 -18.80 5.86 -1.58
N ARG A 110 -20.03 6.39 -1.64
CA ARG A 110 -20.43 7.53 -0.80
C ARG A 110 -20.44 7.19 0.69
N TYR A 111 -20.98 6.02 1.04
CA TYR A 111 -20.99 5.56 2.43
C TYR A 111 -19.58 5.32 2.96
N ARG A 112 -18.69 4.72 2.15
CA ARG A 112 -17.28 4.55 2.47
C ARG A 112 -16.58 5.89 2.69
N MET A 113 -16.80 6.84 1.78
CA MET A 113 -16.21 8.18 1.88
C MET A 113 -16.60 8.86 3.19
N ARG A 114 -17.90 8.91 3.52
CA ARG A 114 -18.37 9.51 4.78
C ARG A 114 -17.82 8.81 6.01
N TYR A 115 -17.81 7.47 6.02
CA TYR A 115 -17.29 6.71 7.16
C TYR A 115 -15.80 6.98 7.37
N MET A 116 -15.01 7.03 6.29
CA MET A 116 -13.59 7.32 6.37
C MET A 116 -13.31 8.77 6.77
N GLU A 117 -14.09 9.72 6.27
CA GLU A 117 -14.02 11.14 6.68
C GLU A 117 -14.30 11.30 8.18
N GLU A 118 -15.39 10.72 8.69
CA GLU A 118 -15.72 10.73 10.13
C GLU A 118 -14.57 10.11 10.96
N LEU A 119 -14.00 9.00 10.50
CA LEU A 119 -12.94 8.28 11.20
C LEU A 119 -11.62 9.09 11.24
N LEU A 120 -11.24 9.72 10.14
CA LEU A 120 -10.03 10.55 10.06
C LEU A 120 -10.20 11.84 10.86
N GLN A 121 -11.40 12.44 10.85
CA GLN A 121 -11.70 13.63 11.63
C GLN A 121 -11.62 13.37 13.15
N GLN A 122 -11.97 12.17 13.60
CA GLN A 122 -11.83 11.77 15.01
C GLN A 122 -10.38 11.68 15.48
N GLU A 123 -9.44 11.32 14.61
CA GLU A 123 -8.03 11.11 15.00
C GLU A 123 -7.13 12.32 14.71
N HIS A 124 -7.28 12.95 13.54
CA HIS A 124 -6.40 14.03 13.11
C HIS A 124 -6.98 15.43 13.37
N GLY A 125 -8.25 15.52 13.78
CA GLY A 125 -8.94 16.77 14.07
C GLY A 125 -9.27 17.58 12.80
N GLU A 126 -8.27 18.07 12.09
CA GLU A 126 -8.43 18.76 10.81
C GLU A 126 -8.26 17.80 9.63
N PHE A 127 -9.22 17.85 8.70
CA PHE A 127 -9.23 17.05 7.49
C PHE A 127 -8.40 17.75 6.41
N SER A 128 -7.25 17.19 6.04
CA SER A 128 -6.37 17.76 5.02
C SER A 128 -6.91 17.47 3.61
N GLU A 129 -6.54 18.32 2.63
CA GLU A 129 -6.78 18.02 1.20
C GLU A 129 -6.14 16.68 0.79
N LEU A 130 -5.06 16.29 1.46
CA LEU A 130 -4.39 15.02 1.27
C LEU A 130 -5.26 13.84 1.70
N ASP A 131 -5.88 13.92 2.88
CA ASP A 131 -6.84 12.92 3.38
C ASP A 131 -7.96 12.70 2.38
N ARG A 132 -8.52 13.80 1.86
CA ARG A 132 -9.61 13.76 0.88
C ARG A 132 -9.23 12.99 -0.37
N GLN A 133 -8.04 13.24 -0.92
CA GLN A 133 -7.53 12.54 -2.10
C GLN A 133 -7.33 11.04 -1.83
N VAL A 134 -6.83 10.69 -0.64
CA VAL A 134 -6.66 9.28 -0.24
C VAL A 134 -8.02 8.59 -0.14
N VAL A 135 -8.96 9.20 0.60
CA VAL A 135 -10.32 8.68 0.80
C VAL A 135 -11.04 8.51 -0.53
N GLU A 136 -10.93 9.47 -1.43
CA GLU A 136 -11.51 9.39 -2.77
C GLU A 136 -10.91 8.23 -3.57
N SER A 137 -9.58 8.06 -3.55
CA SER A 137 -8.91 6.96 -4.26
C SER A 137 -9.28 5.58 -3.71
N ILE A 138 -9.43 5.44 -2.39
CA ILE A 138 -9.87 4.20 -1.74
C ILE A 138 -11.35 3.92 -2.04
N ALA A 139 -12.20 4.97 -2.02
CA ALA A 139 -13.63 4.84 -2.30
C ALA A 139 -13.90 4.40 -3.75
N ARG A 140 -13.10 4.88 -4.72
CA ARG A 140 -13.18 4.50 -6.14
C ARG A 140 -12.69 3.07 -6.41
N GLN A 141 -11.96 2.46 -5.47
CA GLN A 141 -11.49 1.08 -5.58
C GLN A 141 -10.58 0.87 -6.80
N ASP A 142 -9.85 1.92 -7.19
CA ASP A 142 -8.80 1.81 -8.20
C ASP A 142 -7.67 0.95 -7.62
N THR A 143 -7.14 0.03 -8.41
CA THR A 143 -5.91 -0.69 -8.10
C THR A 143 -4.79 0.34 -8.03
N ILE A 144 -4.49 0.80 -6.81
CA ILE A 144 -3.48 1.82 -6.51
C ILE A 144 -2.06 1.40 -6.96
N SER A 145 -1.85 0.17 -7.41
CA SER A 145 -0.50 -0.41 -7.51
C SER A 145 0.35 -0.02 -8.71
N GLU A 146 -0.10 0.71 -9.74
CA GLU A 146 0.77 0.84 -10.95
C GLU A 146 1.04 2.25 -11.49
N ASN A 147 0.13 3.23 -11.40
CA ASN A 147 0.18 4.28 -12.44
C ASN A 147 0.83 5.64 -12.07
N SER A 148 1.49 5.78 -10.91
CA SER A 148 2.03 7.11 -10.53
C SER A 148 3.48 7.34 -10.97
N GLU A 149 4.28 6.28 -11.08
CA GLU A 149 5.67 6.37 -11.55
C GLU A 149 5.72 6.40 -13.09
N GLU A 150 4.86 5.63 -13.77
CA GLU A 150 4.80 5.54 -15.24
C GLU A 150 4.32 6.84 -15.91
N GLU A 151 3.32 7.53 -15.35
CA GLU A 151 2.86 8.85 -15.87
C GLU A 151 3.95 9.94 -15.78
N PHE A 152 4.93 9.81 -14.88
CA PHE A 152 6.01 10.78 -14.71
C PHE A 152 7.22 10.51 -15.62
N GLU A 153 7.42 9.26 -16.06
CA GLU A 153 8.47 8.88 -16.99
C GLU A 153 8.15 9.32 -18.43
N GLU A 154 6.86 9.38 -18.80
CA GLU A 154 6.39 9.57 -20.19
C GLU A 154 6.58 10.99 -20.76
N HIS A 155 6.97 11.97 -19.92
CA HIS A 155 7.12 13.38 -20.33
C HIS A 155 8.47 14.00 -19.96
N ARG A 156 9.60 13.32 -20.22
CA ARG A 156 10.93 13.92 -20.05
C ARG A 156 11.36 14.71 -21.27
N SER A 157 11.62 16.01 -21.10
CA SER A 157 12.27 16.82 -22.13
C SER A 157 13.76 16.48 -22.22
N PHE A 158 14.37 16.67 -23.41
CA PHE A 158 15.81 16.50 -23.61
C PHE A 158 16.62 17.38 -22.63
N ALA A 159 16.15 18.59 -22.35
CA ALA A 159 16.77 19.51 -21.40
C ALA A 159 16.77 18.95 -19.95
N ASP A 160 15.71 18.25 -19.55
CA ASP A 160 15.60 17.67 -18.21
C ASP A 160 16.59 16.52 -18.03
N ARG A 161 16.81 15.72 -19.08
CA ARG A 161 17.78 14.63 -19.09
C ARG A 161 19.22 15.14 -19.02
N VAL A 162 19.52 16.23 -19.72
CA VAL A 162 20.84 16.88 -19.67
C VAL A 162 21.08 17.52 -18.30
N SER A 163 20.07 18.15 -17.69
CA SER A 163 20.18 18.76 -16.37
C SER A 163 20.43 17.75 -15.25
N ASP A 164 19.74 16.59 -15.27
CA ASP A 164 19.94 15.53 -14.27
C ASP A 164 21.34 14.93 -14.37
N ASN A 165 21.77 14.59 -15.60
CA ASN A 165 23.13 14.10 -15.82
C ASN A 165 24.16 15.14 -15.35
N MET A 166 23.99 16.43 -15.70
CA MET A 166 24.91 17.49 -15.27
C MET A 166 24.95 17.66 -13.74
N ALA A 167 23.83 17.48 -13.04
CA ALA A 167 23.77 17.54 -11.58
C ALA A 167 24.51 16.35 -10.94
N GLU A 168 24.36 15.14 -11.48
CA GLU A 168 25.09 13.95 -11.03
C GLU A 168 26.59 14.05 -11.30
N PHE A 169 26.99 14.47 -12.51
CA PHE A 169 28.39 14.65 -12.88
C PHE A 169 29.06 15.82 -12.13
N GLY A 170 28.36 16.96 -12.02
CA GLY A 170 28.87 18.17 -11.34
C GLY A 170 28.96 18.04 -9.81
N GLY A 171 28.21 17.12 -9.21
CA GLY A 171 28.27 16.83 -7.77
C GLY A 171 29.35 15.81 -7.35
N SER A 172 30.06 15.22 -8.31
CA SER A 172 31.06 14.19 -8.02
C SER A 172 32.35 14.78 -7.45
N TRP A 173 32.86 14.16 -6.38
CA TRP A 173 34.17 14.48 -5.79
C TRP A 173 35.31 14.39 -6.82
N TRP A 174 35.21 13.47 -7.78
CA TRP A 174 36.24 13.29 -8.79
C TRP A 174 36.24 14.41 -9.83
N PHE A 175 35.06 14.93 -10.19
CA PHE A 175 34.92 16.10 -11.07
C PHE A 175 35.59 17.32 -10.45
N LEU A 176 35.32 17.60 -9.17
CA LEU A 176 35.88 18.75 -8.46
C LEU A 176 37.42 18.70 -8.40
N ILE A 177 37.99 17.52 -8.15
CA ILE A 177 39.46 17.32 -8.15
C ILE A 177 40.04 17.51 -9.55
N SER A 178 39.42 16.93 -10.59
CA SER A 178 39.87 17.07 -11.97
C SER A 178 39.83 18.53 -12.45
N PHE A 179 38.77 19.26 -12.08
CA PHE A 179 38.60 20.68 -12.41
C PHE A 179 39.66 21.54 -11.72
N ALA A 180 39.92 21.31 -10.43
CA ALA A 180 41.00 21.97 -9.70
C ALA A 180 42.38 21.68 -10.32
N ALA A 181 42.65 20.44 -10.74
CA ALA A 181 43.89 20.08 -11.41
C ALA A 181 44.07 20.83 -12.75
N VAL A 182 43.03 20.92 -13.57
CA VAL A 182 43.06 21.70 -14.82
C VAL A 182 43.35 23.17 -14.56
N LEU A 183 42.73 23.79 -13.54
CA LEU A 183 43.02 25.17 -13.15
C LEU A 183 44.48 25.35 -12.73
N LEU A 184 45.02 24.43 -11.92
CA LEU A 184 46.43 24.47 -11.50
C LEU A 184 47.39 24.30 -12.68
N ILE A 185 47.08 23.42 -13.63
CA ILE A 185 47.86 23.24 -14.86
C ILE A 185 47.83 24.52 -15.71
N TRP A 186 46.66 25.13 -15.90
CA TRP A 186 46.51 26.38 -16.65
C TRP A 186 47.33 27.51 -16.04
N ILE A 187 47.23 27.69 -14.71
CA ILE A 187 48.01 28.68 -13.97
C ILE A 187 49.51 28.37 -14.10
N GLY A 188 49.91 27.10 -13.95
CA GLY A 188 51.29 26.66 -14.05
C GLY A 188 51.93 26.94 -15.41
N ILE A 189 51.24 26.64 -16.50
CA ILE A 189 51.70 26.91 -17.88
C ILE A 189 51.90 28.42 -18.08
N ASN A 190 50.89 29.23 -17.74
CA ASN A 190 50.97 30.68 -17.94
C ASN A 190 51.98 31.38 -17.01
N LEU A 191 52.23 30.82 -15.82
CA LEU A 191 53.26 31.34 -14.92
C LEU A 191 54.68 31.00 -15.40
N PHE A 192 54.87 29.81 -15.98
CA PHE A 192 56.17 29.36 -16.48
C PHE A 192 56.61 30.11 -17.75
N GLU A 193 55.65 30.47 -18.61
CA GLU A 193 55.91 31.17 -19.89
C GLU A 193 56.21 32.68 -19.71
N GLY A 194 55.97 33.22 -18.50
CA GLY A 194 56.33 34.58 -18.11
C GLY A 194 55.55 35.68 -18.84
N THR A 195 55.93 36.95 -18.64
CA THR A 195 55.16 38.11 -19.16
C THR A 195 55.27 38.36 -20.66
N VAL A 196 56.23 37.71 -21.34
CA VAL A 196 56.56 38.00 -22.76
C VAL A 196 55.95 36.98 -23.71
N GLY A 197 55.53 35.80 -23.21
CA GLY A 197 54.93 34.72 -24.01
C GLY A 197 53.64 34.13 -23.45
N ALA A 198 53.20 34.51 -22.24
CA ALA A 198 51.99 33.93 -21.64
C ALA A 198 50.71 34.30 -22.41
N PHE A 199 49.88 33.27 -22.63
CA PHE A 199 48.57 33.39 -23.26
C PHE A 199 47.56 34.13 -22.37
N ASP A 200 47.64 33.95 -21.05
CA ASP A 200 46.82 34.60 -20.02
C ASP A 200 47.71 35.05 -18.84
N PRO A 201 48.38 36.21 -18.95
CA PRO A 201 49.26 36.72 -17.90
C PRO A 201 48.49 37.05 -16.61
N TYR A 202 49.16 36.97 -15.45
CA TYR A 202 48.59 37.44 -14.17
C TYR A 202 48.06 38.88 -14.33
N PRO A 203 46.77 39.16 -14.06
CA PRO A 203 45.84 38.48 -13.14
C PRO A 203 44.85 37.44 -13.74
N PHE A 204 45.16 36.81 -14.88
CA PHE A 204 44.36 35.73 -15.52
C PHE A 204 42.93 36.15 -15.96
N ILE A 205 42.82 37.14 -16.85
CA ILE A 205 41.53 37.69 -17.27
C ILE A 205 40.68 36.68 -18.06
N LEU A 206 41.30 35.85 -18.89
CA LEU A 206 40.59 34.88 -19.72
C LEU A 206 40.03 33.74 -18.85
N LEU A 207 40.84 33.23 -17.93
CA LEU A 207 40.39 32.23 -16.96
C LEU A 207 39.25 32.76 -16.09
N ASN A 208 39.36 34.01 -15.61
CA ASN A 208 38.31 34.62 -14.81
C ASN A 208 37.00 34.82 -15.60
N LEU A 209 37.09 35.22 -16.88
CA LEU A 209 35.93 35.33 -17.76
C LEU A 209 35.26 33.96 -17.96
N MET A 210 36.04 32.92 -18.22
CA MET A 210 35.54 31.56 -18.42
C MET A 210 34.86 31.02 -17.16
N LEU A 211 35.49 31.17 -15.99
CA LEU A 211 34.91 30.78 -14.70
C LEU A 211 33.60 31.52 -14.42
N SER A 212 33.54 32.81 -14.72
CA SER A 212 32.33 33.63 -14.54
C SER A 212 31.19 33.16 -15.45
N CYS A 213 31.49 32.83 -16.71
CA CYS A 213 30.50 32.27 -17.64
C CYS A 213 29.97 30.90 -17.18
N ILE A 214 30.85 30.02 -16.70
CA ILE A 214 30.46 28.70 -16.18
C ILE A 214 29.58 28.86 -14.94
N ALA A 215 30.00 29.68 -13.98
CA ALA A 215 29.25 29.93 -12.74
C ALA A 215 27.85 30.52 -13.01
N ALA A 216 27.74 31.43 -13.99
CA ALA A 216 26.47 32.05 -14.37
C ALA A 216 25.44 31.03 -14.89
N ILE A 217 25.88 29.99 -15.62
CA ILE A 217 25.02 28.92 -16.12
C ILE A 217 24.78 27.85 -15.03
N GLN A 218 25.75 27.64 -14.15
CA GLN A 218 25.70 26.62 -13.11
C GLN A 218 24.55 26.83 -12.11
N ALA A 219 24.34 28.05 -11.61
CA ALA A 219 23.30 28.30 -10.60
C ALA A 219 21.87 27.99 -11.08
N PRO A 220 21.42 28.41 -12.27
CA PRO A 220 20.12 28.01 -12.83
C PRO A 220 19.99 26.50 -13.06
N VAL A 221 21.05 25.84 -13.54
CA VAL A 221 21.03 24.38 -13.78
C VAL A 221 20.87 23.63 -12.45
N ILE A 222 21.61 24.03 -11.41
CA ILE A 222 21.45 23.48 -10.06
C ILE A 222 20.04 23.74 -9.53
N MET A 223 19.50 24.94 -9.72
CA MET A 223 18.15 25.28 -9.24
C MET A 223 17.06 24.50 -9.99
N MET A 224 17.24 24.23 -11.28
CA MET A 224 16.32 23.40 -12.07
C MET A 224 16.36 21.93 -11.62
N SER A 225 17.55 21.36 -11.39
CA SER A 225 17.68 19.98 -10.90
C SER A 225 17.15 19.84 -9.47
N GLN A 226 17.40 20.81 -8.59
CA GLN A 226 16.85 20.87 -7.23
C GLN A 226 15.32 20.91 -7.25
N LYS A 227 14.72 21.84 -8.00
CA LYS A 227 13.26 21.94 -8.12
C LYS A 227 12.64 20.63 -8.60
N ARG A 228 13.32 19.92 -9.50
CA ARG A 228 12.86 18.62 -10.00
C ARG A 228 12.99 17.53 -8.95
N GLN A 229 14.10 17.49 -8.22
CA GLN A 229 14.31 16.52 -7.15
C GLN A 229 13.29 16.73 -6.01
N GLU A 230 13.04 17.98 -5.62
CA GLU A 230 11.99 18.34 -4.65
C GLU A 230 10.60 17.90 -5.12
N ALA A 231 10.29 18.01 -6.41
CA ALA A 231 9.02 17.54 -6.97
C ALA A 231 8.90 16.01 -6.88
N LYS A 232 9.97 15.27 -7.20
CA LYS A 232 10.03 13.80 -7.04
C LYS A 232 9.86 13.40 -5.57
N ASP A 233 10.60 14.05 -4.67
CA ASP A 233 10.55 13.76 -3.23
C ASP A 233 9.16 14.08 -2.63
N ARG A 234 8.51 15.15 -3.09
CA ARG A 234 7.13 15.49 -2.73
C ARG A 234 6.14 14.43 -3.22
N LEU A 235 6.30 13.93 -4.44
CA LEU A 235 5.44 12.86 -4.95
C LEU A 235 5.65 11.54 -4.19
N ARG A 236 6.91 11.20 -3.89
CA ARG A 236 7.27 10.02 -3.12
C ARG A 236 6.66 10.05 -1.72
N SER A 237 6.85 11.15 -0.99
CA SER A 237 6.25 11.34 0.34
C SER A 237 4.72 11.31 0.32
N PHE A 238 4.08 11.84 -0.72
CA PHE A 238 2.65 11.72 -0.92
C PHE A 238 2.20 10.26 -1.13
N ASN A 239 2.94 9.49 -1.92
CA ASN A 239 2.67 8.07 -2.13
C ASN A 239 2.84 7.27 -0.84
N ASP A 240 3.95 7.46 -0.14
CA ASP A 240 4.23 6.82 1.15
C ASP A 240 3.10 7.10 2.17
N TYR A 241 2.65 8.34 2.25
CA TYR A 241 1.51 8.72 3.08
C TYR A 241 0.22 7.97 2.70
N ARG A 242 -0.09 7.89 1.39
CA ARG A 242 -1.27 7.14 0.90
C ARG A 242 -1.21 5.66 1.25
N VAL A 243 -0.05 5.03 1.06
CA VAL A 243 0.16 3.62 1.39
C VAL A 243 0.00 3.38 2.88
N ASN A 244 0.61 4.22 3.71
CA ASN A 244 0.50 4.11 5.16
C ASN A 244 -0.95 4.26 5.64
N LEU A 245 -1.66 5.29 5.18
CA LEU A 245 -3.05 5.52 5.56
C LEU A 245 -3.96 4.37 5.13
N LYS A 246 -3.75 3.83 3.92
CA LYS A 246 -4.47 2.64 3.45
C LYS A 246 -4.20 1.42 4.32
N ALA A 247 -2.94 1.16 4.65
CA ALA A 247 -2.56 0.02 5.49
C ALA A 247 -3.21 0.12 6.88
N GLU A 248 -3.19 1.32 7.48
CA GLU A 248 -3.84 1.60 8.75
C GLU A 248 -5.35 1.32 8.71
N LEU A 249 -6.03 1.79 7.66
CA LEU A 249 -7.44 1.50 7.46
C LEU A 249 -7.66 -0.01 7.32
N GLU A 250 -6.90 -0.71 6.47
CA GLU A 250 -7.02 -2.16 6.31
C GLU A 250 -6.80 -2.92 7.63
N VAL A 251 -5.86 -2.49 8.47
CA VAL A 251 -5.69 -3.06 9.82
C VAL A 251 -6.93 -2.85 10.69
N ARG A 252 -7.56 -1.66 10.66
CA ARG A 252 -8.84 -1.44 11.36
C ARG A 252 -9.96 -2.34 10.83
N HIS A 253 -9.96 -2.65 9.53
CA HIS A 253 -10.95 -3.59 8.94
C HIS A 253 -10.85 -4.95 9.58
N LEU A 254 -9.61 -5.42 9.70
CA LEU A 254 -9.31 -6.72 10.27
C LEU A 254 -9.70 -6.74 11.75
N HIS A 255 -9.41 -5.67 12.51
CA HIS A 255 -9.83 -5.54 13.90
C HIS A 255 -11.36 -5.60 14.06
N GLU A 256 -12.12 -4.81 13.29
CA GLU A 256 -13.60 -4.83 13.38
C GLU A 256 -14.19 -6.21 13.05
N LYS A 257 -13.61 -6.91 12.05
CA LYS A 257 -14.02 -8.28 11.73
C LYS A 257 -13.67 -9.26 12.83
N LEU A 258 -12.50 -9.10 13.45
CA LEU A 258 -12.07 -9.94 14.56
C LEU A 258 -13.01 -9.76 15.75
N ASP A 259 -13.32 -8.53 16.13
CA ASP A 259 -14.27 -8.22 17.21
C ASP A 259 -15.65 -8.79 16.92
N TYR A 260 -16.16 -8.61 15.70
CA TYR A 260 -17.43 -9.20 15.28
C TYR A 260 -17.45 -10.72 15.42
N LEU A 261 -16.37 -11.40 15.01
CA LEU A 261 -16.26 -12.85 15.15
C LEU A 261 -16.17 -13.26 16.62
N ILE A 262 -15.36 -12.58 17.42
CA ILE A 262 -15.20 -12.84 18.85
C ILE A 262 -16.55 -12.71 19.56
N SER A 263 -17.27 -11.58 19.41
CA SER A 263 -18.59 -11.39 20.03
C SER A 263 -19.57 -12.50 19.65
N ARG A 264 -19.54 -12.96 18.39
CA ARG A 264 -20.38 -14.07 17.94
C ARG A 264 -20.00 -15.41 18.59
N GLN A 265 -18.71 -15.66 18.84
CA GLN A 265 -18.27 -16.84 19.58
C GLN A 265 -18.71 -16.78 21.05
N TRP A 266 -18.58 -15.61 21.70
CA TRP A 266 -19.07 -15.41 23.07
C TRP A 266 -20.57 -15.66 23.20
N GLN A 267 -21.38 -15.15 22.26
CA GLN A 267 -22.81 -15.39 22.22
C GLN A 267 -23.14 -16.89 22.17
N ARG A 268 -22.47 -17.64 21.28
CA ARG A 268 -22.65 -19.09 21.14
C ARG A 268 -22.22 -19.86 22.38
N LEU A 269 -21.13 -19.43 23.02
CA LEU A 269 -20.66 -20.05 24.25
C LEU A 269 -21.66 -19.84 25.39
N ALA A 270 -22.21 -18.63 25.51
CA ALA A 270 -23.25 -18.32 26.49
C ALA A 270 -24.53 -19.13 26.26
N GLU A 271 -24.99 -19.26 25.00
CA GLU A 271 -26.13 -20.12 24.64
C GLU A 271 -25.90 -21.59 25.03
N MET A 272 -24.71 -22.13 24.77
CA MET A 272 -24.36 -23.49 25.18
C MET A 272 -24.33 -23.65 26.71
N GLN A 273 -23.79 -22.68 27.45
CA GLN A 273 -23.79 -22.69 28.92
C GLN A 273 -25.20 -22.62 29.49
N GLN A 274 -26.09 -21.80 28.92
CA GLN A 274 -27.49 -21.75 29.32
C GLN A 274 -28.20 -23.09 29.10
N MET A 275 -28.00 -23.72 27.93
CA MET A 275 -28.56 -25.06 27.68
C MET A 275 -28.06 -26.11 28.69
N GLN A 276 -26.79 -26.04 29.10
CA GLN A 276 -26.25 -26.93 30.13
C GLN A 276 -26.85 -26.67 31.52
N LEU A 277 -27.02 -25.41 31.90
CA LEU A 277 -27.67 -25.03 33.17
C LEU A 277 -29.14 -25.49 33.20
N ASP A 278 -29.88 -25.25 32.13
CA ASP A 278 -31.28 -25.66 32.01
C ASP A 278 -31.43 -27.18 32.09
N ALA A 279 -30.54 -27.93 31.42
CA ALA A 279 -30.53 -29.40 31.52
C ALA A 279 -30.25 -29.88 32.96
N MET A 280 -29.32 -29.23 33.67
CA MET A 280 -29.03 -29.53 35.08
C MET A 280 -30.20 -29.22 36.01
N HIS A 281 -30.89 -28.09 35.76
CA HIS A 281 -32.09 -27.71 36.48
C HIS A 281 -33.24 -28.70 36.25
N GLU A 282 -33.40 -29.21 35.02
CA GLU A 282 -34.42 -30.21 34.73
C GLU A 282 -34.12 -31.56 35.42
N LEU A 283 -32.85 -31.99 35.43
CA LEU A 283 -32.44 -33.23 36.11
C LEU A 283 -32.62 -33.14 37.63
N THR A 284 -32.26 -32.01 38.24
CA THR A 284 -32.44 -31.78 39.69
C THR A 284 -33.93 -31.71 40.05
N ALA A 285 -34.75 -31.02 39.25
CA ALA A 285 -36.21 -30.99 39.42
C ALA A 285 -36.86 -32.37 39.27
N LYS A 286 -36.42 -33.19 38.30
CA LYS A 286 -36.87 -34.59 38.15
C LYS A 286 -36.47 -35.44 39.35
N LYS A 287 -35.24 -35.30 39.88
CA LYS A 287 -34.80 -35.97 41.11
C LYS A 287 -35.66 -35.58 42.32
N GLN A 288 -35.93 -34.28 42.52
CA GLN A 288 -36.78 -33.81 43.62
C GLN A 288 -38.23 -34.34 43.51
N LYS A 289 -38.84 -34.30 42.31
CA LYS A 289 -40.18 -34.89 42.07
C LYS A 289 -40.22 -36.39 42.36
N ARG A 290 -39.16 -37.13 41.98
CA ARG A 290 -39.03 -38.56 42.29
C ARG A 290 -38.90 -38.81 43.80
N ALA A 291 -38.10 -38.01 44.51
CA ALA A 291 -37.97 -38.11 45.96
C ALA A 291 -39.30 -37.82 46.67
N ALA A 292 -40.01 -36.75 46.30
CA ALA A 292 -41.31 -36.40 46.87
C ALA A 292 -42.38 -37.49 46.62
N ARG A 293 -42.39 -38.09 45.42
CA ARG A 293 -43.25 -39.25 45.10
C ARG A 293 -42.89 -40.47 45.96
N GLY A 294 -41.61 -40.73 46.18
CA GLY A 294 -41.14 -41.81 47.05
C GLY A 294 -41.57 -41.64 48.51
N VAL A 295 -41.48 -40.42 49.04
CA VAL A 295 -41.94 -40.09 50.40
C VAL A 295 -43.45 -40.26 50.53
N ARG A 296 -44.25 -39.68 49.60
CA ARG A 296 -45.72 -39.85 49.60
C ARG A 296 -46.15 -41.32 49.55
N ARG A 297 -45.44 -42.15 48.77
CA ARG A 297 -45.75 -43.57 48.64
C ARG A 297 -45.40 -44.36 49.92
N ARG A 298 -44.38 -43.92 50.67
CA ARG A 298 -44.04 -44.49 51.98
C ARG A 298 -45.04 -44.07 53.06
N THR A 299 -45.40 -42.80 53.13
CA THR A 299 -46.39 -42.31 54.12
C THR A 299 -47.75 -42.96 53.91
N ALA A 300 -48.24 -43.04 52.66
CA ALA A 300 -49.50 -43.72 52.35
C ALA A 300 -49.49 -45.24 52.64
N LYS A 301 -48.31 -45.88 52.64
CA LYS A 301 -48.18 -47.30 53.02
C LYS A 301 -48.24 -47.48 54.53
N VAL A 302 -47.62 -46.58 55.30
CA VAL A 302 -47.62 -46.61 56.76
C VAL A 302 -49.02 -46.33 57.33
N GLU A 303 -49.79 -45.43 56.71
CA GLU A 303 -51.19 -45.15 57.08
C GLU A 303 -52.17 -46.29 56.72
N ALA A 304 -51.79 -47.20 55.83
CA ALA A 304 -52.63 -48.34 55.45
C ALA A 304 -52.34 -49.63 56.25
N GLU A 305 -51.22 -49.67 56.98
CA GLU A 305 -50.77 -50.83 57.77
C GLU A 305 -50.92 -50.64 59.30
N GLY A 306 -51.41 -49.48 59.76
CA GLY A 306 -51.69 -49.17 61.17
C GLY A 306 -53.16 -48.88 61.42
#